data_AF-A0A6P0RP61-F1
#
_entry.id   AF-A0A6P0RP61-F1
#
_cell.length_a   1.000
_cell.length_b   1.000
_cell.length_c   1.000
_cell.angle_alpha   90.00
_cell.angle_beta   90.00
_cell.angle_gamma   90.00
#
_symmetry.space_group_name_H-M   'P 1'
#
loop_
_entity.id
_entity.type
_entity.pdbx_description
1 polymer ?
#
loop_
_entity_poly.entity_id
_entity_poly.type
_entity_poly.pdbx_seq_one_letter_code
_entity_poly.pdbx_strand_id
1 'polypeptide(L)'
;MQKEPCRITISLSAFEYRKLICWAKAHGKPAATYAGQIIGARIEANISTIDEMMRDIAKFEGIGVEDLEQQWLDFDKKGEIE
;
A
#
# COMPACT_ATOMS: atom_id res chain seq x y z
N MET A 1 4.79 -17.96 5.69
CA MET A 1 5.31 -17.01 4.70
C MET A 1 6.18 -16.01 5.42
N GLN A 2 7.46 -15.89 5.05
CA GLN A 2 8.31 -14.81 5.56
C GLN A 2 7.73 -13.49 5.02
N LYS A 3 7.48 -12.52 5.89
CA LYS A 3 7.07 -11.17 5.47
C LYS A 3 8.31 -10.47 4.92
N GLU A 4 8.50 -10.53 3.61
CA GLU A 4 9.56 -9.75 2.97
C GLU A 4 9.26 -8.25 3.18
N PRO A 5 10.21 -7.47 3.70
CA PRO A 5 9.97 -6.06 3.97
C PRO A 5 9.98 -5.25 2.67
N CYS A 6 8.80 -4.88 2.17
CA CYS A 6 8.67 -3.91 1.08
C CYS A 6 8.89 -2.48 1.59
N ARG A 7 9.55 -1.64 0.78
CA ARG A 7 9.74 -0.22 1.07
C ARG A 7 9.08 0.60 -0.02
N ILE A 8 8.27 1.58 0.37
CA ILE A 8 7.68 2.55 -0.54
C ILE A 8 8.12 3.96 -0.14
N THR A 9 8.35 4.81 -1.13
CA THR A 9 8.61 6.24 -0.91
C THR A 9 7.31 7.00 -1.15
N ILE A 10 6.89 7.80 -0.17
CA ILE A 10 5.66 8.59 -0.26
C ILE A 10 5.97 10.08 -0.18
N SER A 11 5.23 10.87 -0.96
CA SER A 11 5.25 12.34 -0.83
C SER A 11 4.04 12.78 -0.02
N LEU A 12 4.27 13.56 1.03
CA LEU A 12 3.23 14.16 1.86
C LEU A 12 3.32 15.67 1.77
N SER A 13 2.18 16.35 1.88
CA SER A 13 2.19 17.79 2.09
C SER A 13 2.85 18.13 3.43
N ALA A 14 3.38 19.35 3.54
CA ALA A 14 3.97 19.83 4.79
C ALA A 14 2.96 19.80 5.97
N PHE A 15 1.67 19.96 5.69
CA PHE A 15 0.62 19.86 6.71
C PHE A 15 0.45 18.42 7.22
N GLU A 16 0.32 17.45 6.32
CA GLU A 16 0.15 16.04 6.67
C GLU A 16 1.36 15.50 7.42
N TYR A 17 2.58 15.82 6.95
CA TYR A 17 3.80 15.39 7.62
C TYR A 17 3.87 15.92 9.06
N ARG A 18 3.53 17.19 9.30
CA ARG A 18 3.47 17.74 10.66
C ARG A 18 2.46 16.99 11.54
N LYS A 19 1.27 16.71 11.02
CA LYS A 19 0.24 15.97 11.79
C LYS A 19 0.66 14.53 12.06
N LEU A 20 1.26 13.85 11.10
CA LEU A 20 1.81 12.51 11.27
C LEU A 20 2.87 12.49 12.38
N ILE A 21 3.79 13.45 12.41
CA ILE A 21 4.82 13.54 13.46
C ILE A 21 4.18 13.70 14.85
N CYS A 22 3.25 14.65 15.01
CA CYS A 22 2.57 14.85 16.29
C CYS A 22 1.81 13.60 16.73
N TRP A 23 1.11 12.96 15.80
CA TRP A 23 0.30 11.78 16.10
C TRP A 23 1.18 10.57 16.45
N ALA A 24 2.24 10.31 15.68
CA ALA A 24 3.18 9.24 15.97
C ALA A 24 3.87 9.43 17.34
N LYS A 25 4.24 10.66 17.68
CA LYS A 25 4.82 11.00 18.99
C LYS A 25 3.84 10.77 20.14
N ALA A 26 2.56 11.12 19.98
CA ALA A 26 1.54 10.84 20.98
C ALA A 26 1.38 9.33 21.27
N HIS A 27 1.65 8.47 20.29
CA HIS A 27 1.65 7.01 20.43
C HIS A 27 3.02 6.40 20.73
N GLY A 28 4.06 7.22 20.97
CA GLY A 28 5.41 6.74 21.30
C GLY A 28 6.14 6.03 20.15
N LYS A 29 5.77 6.30 18.89
CA LYS A 29 6.30 5.59 17.71
C LYS A 29 7.04 6.52 16.75
N PRO A 30 8.01 6.00 15.97
CA PRO A 30 8.57 6.71 14.84
C PRO A 30 7.50 6.99 13.77
N ALA A 31 7.62 8.13 13.08
CA ALA A 31 6.64 8.53 12.05
C ALA A 31 6.50 7.51 10.93
N ALA A 32 7.61 6.95 10.42
CA ALA A 32 7.59 5.93 9.38
C ALA A 32 6.88 4.64 9.84
N THR A 33 7.17 4.17 11.06
CA THR A 33 6.49 3.01 11.65
C THR A 33 5.00 3.26 11.77
N TYR A 34 4.61 4.44 12.28
CA TYR A 34 3.22 4.77 12.48
C TYR A 34 2.46 4.95 11.15
N ALA A 35 3.09 5.54 10.14
CA ALA A 35 2.55 5.61 8.78
C ALA A 35 2.32 4.21 8.21
N GLY A 36 3.28 3.29 8.35
CA GLY A 36 3.13 1.90 7.93
C GLY A 36 1.96 1.19 8.63
N GLN A 37 1.75 1.46 9.93
CA GLN A 37 0.60 0.93 10.67
C GLN A 37 -0.73 1.49 10.16
N ILE A 38 -0.80 2.79 9.88
CA ILE A 38 -2.00 3.43 9.31
C ILE A 38 -2.31 2.80 7.96
N ILE A 39 -1.33 2.70 7.06
CA ILE A 39 -1.50 2.11 5.73
C ILE A 39 -1.97 0.65 5.85
N GLY A 40 -1.30 -0.16 6.69
CA GLY A 40 -1.68 -1.56 6.91
C GLY A 40 -3.12 -1.71 7.43
N ALA A 41 -3.50 -0.91 8.42
CA ALA A 41 -4.87 -0.93 8.96
C ALA A 41 -5.91 -0.51 7.92
N ARG A 42 -5.57 0.43 7.02
CA ARG A 42 -6.46 0.85 5.93
C ARG A 42 -6.58 -0.23 4.86
N ILE A 43 -5.50 -0.91 4.49
CA ILE A 43 -5.54 -2.05 3.57
C ILE A 43 -6.43 -3.15 4.15
N GLU A 44 -6.18 -3.56 5.39
CA GLU A 44 -6.95 -4.61 6.06
C GLU A 44 -8.44 -4.27 6.14
N ALA A 45 -8.78 -3.02 6.50
CA ALA A 45 -10.16 -2.57 6.55
C ALA A 45 -10.87 -2.52 5.18
N ASN A 46 -10.13 -2.59 4.07
CA ASN A 46 -10.68 -2.49 2.70
C ASN A 46 -10.40 -3.74 1.86
N ILE A 47 -9.93 -4.85 2.45
CA ILE A 47 -9.49 -6.03 1.70
C ILE A 47 -10.59 -6.57 0.77
N SER A 48 -11.83 -6.70 1.26
CA SER A 48 -12.96 -7.18 0.45
C SER A 48 -13.25 -6.29 -0.75
N THR A 49 -13.16 -4.97 -0.55
CA THR A 49 -13.36 -3.98 -1.63
C THR A 49 -12.23 -4.04 -2.65
N ILE A 50 -10.97 -4.19 -2.20
CA ILE A 50 -9.82 -4.38 -3.08
C ILE A 50 -10.02 -5.65 -3.91
N ASP A 51 -10.40 -6.76 -3.30
CA ASP A 51 -10.63 -8.04 -3.98
C ASP A 51 -11.77 -7.96 -5.01
N GLU A 52 -12.86 -7.25 -4.69
CA GLU A 52 -13.96 -6.99 -5.62
C GLU A 52 -13.50 -6.16 -6.81
N MET A 53 -12.75 -5.08 -6.57
CA MET A 53 -12.18 -4.25 -7.65
C MET A 53 -11.27 -5.06 -8.56
N MET A 54 -10.39 -5.90 -7.99
CA MET A 54 -9.50 -6.77 -8.76
C MET A 54 -10.29 -7.77 -9.62
N ARG A 55 -11.36 -8.37 -9.08
CA ARG A 55 -12.24 -9.27 -9.83
C ARG A 55 -12.93 -8.58 -10.99
N ASP A 56 -13.44 -7.36 -10.79
CA ASP A 56 -14.14 -6.61 -11.83
C ASP A 56 -13.19 -6.22 -12.97
N ILE A 57 -11.97 -5.79 -12.64
CA ILE A 57 -10.96 -5.44 -13.64
C ILE A 57 -10.48 -6.69 -14.39
N ALA A 58 -10.16 -7.77 -13.68
CA ALA A 58 -9.74 -9.02 -14.30
C ALA A 58 -10.81 -9.57 -15.27
N LYS A 59 -12.09 -9.49 -14.88
CA LYS A 59 -13.22 -9.86 -15.74
C LYS A 59 -13.32 -8.96 -16.97
N PHE A 60 -13.08 -7.66 -16.83
CA PHE A 60 -13.09 -6.72 -17.94
C PHE A 60 -11.94 -6.98 -18.93
N GLU A 61 -10.75 -7.30 -18.42
CA GLU A 61 -9.56 -7.60 -19.22
C GLU A 61 -9.54 -9.04 -19.77
N GLY A 62 -10.41 -9.92 -19.25
CA GLY A 62 -10.50 -11.32 -19.66
C GLY A 62 -9.36 -12.20 -19.14
N ILE A 63 -8.70 -11.78 -18.06
CA ILE A 63 -7.57 -12.50 -17.42
C ILE A 63 -7.93 -12.96 -16.01
N GLY A 64 -7.11 -13.83 -15.42
CA GLY A 64 -7.26 -14.23 -14.01
C GLY A 64 -6.90 -13.09 -13.06
N VAL A 65 -7.49 -13.09 -11.86
CA VAL A 65 -7.13 -12.11 -10.81
C VAL A 65 -5.66 -12.24 -10.42
N GLU A 66 -5.17 -13.48 -10.30
CA GLU A 66 -3.76 -13.74 -9.97
C GLU A 66 -2.82 -13.23 -11.08
N ASP A 67 -3.20 -13.39 -12.35
CA ASP A 67 -2.44 -12.89 -13.49
C ASP A 67 -2.38 -11.36 -13.50
N LEU A 68 -3.52 -10.71 -13.23
CA LEU A 68 -3.62 -9.25 -13.12
C LEU A 68 -2.75 -8.72 -11.98
N GLU A 69 -2.82 -9.36 -10.80
CA GLU A 69 -2.01 -8.99 -9.64
C GLU A 69 -0.51 -9.10 -9.96
N GLN A 70 -0.08 -10.21 -10.56
CA GLN A 70 1.31 -10.40 -10.94
C GLN A 70 1.77 -9.37 -11.98
N GLN A 71 0.93 -9.07 -12.97
CA GLN A 71 1.23 -8.05 -13.98
C GLN A 71 1.48 -6.67 -13.35
N TRP A 72 0.68 -6.29 -12.35
CA TRP A 72 0.82 -5.00 -11.67
C TRP A 72 2.03 -4.96 -10.74
N LEU A 73 2.28 -6.05 -10.00
CA LEU A 73 3.48 -6.18 -9.16
C LEU A 73 4.78 -6.13 -9.99
N ASP A 74 4.78 -6.73 -11.18
CA ASP A 74 5.93 -6.70 -12.08
C ASP A 74 6.11 -5.31 -12.71
N PHE A 75 5.03 -4.58 -12.98
CA PHE A 75 5.10 -3.21 -13.47
C PHE A 75 5.70 -2.26 -12.42
N ASP A 76 5.27 -2.37 -11.17
CA ASP A 76 5.78 -1.56 -10.06
C ASP A 76 7.29 -1.76 -9.84
N LYS A 77 7.74 -3.03 -9.81
CA LYS A 77 9.18 -3.37 -9.71
C LYS A 77 10.02 -2.81 -10.85
N LYS A 78 9.48 -2.69 -12.07
CA LYS A 78 10.21 -2.14 -13.22
C LYS A 78 10.36 -0.62 -13.11
N GLY A 79 9.41 0.07 -12.50
CA GLY A 79 9.49 1.51 -12.23
C GLY A 79 10.51 1.91 -11.17
N GLU A 80 10.98 0.97 -10.33
CA GLU A 80 12.03 1.21 -9.34
C GLU A 80 13.47 1.18 -9.92
N ILE A 81 13.65 0.81 -11.20
CA ILE A 81 14.96 0.64 -11.86
C ILE A 81 15.34 1.88 -12.71
N GLU A 82 14.48 2.90 -12.82
CA GLU A 82 14.77 4.16 -13.53
C GLU A 82 15.26 5.30 -12.62
#